data_AF-A0A0E3LW98-F1
#
_entry.id   AF-A0A0E3LW98-F1
#
_cell.length_a   1.000
_cell.length_b   1.000
_cell.length_c   1.000
_cell.angle_alpha   90.00
_cell.angle_beta   90.00
_cell.angle_gamma   90.00
#
_symmetry.space_group_name_H-M   'P 1'
#
loop_
_entity.id
_entity.type
_entity.pdbx_description
1 polymer ?
#
loop_
_entity_poly.entity_id
_entity_poly.type
_entity_poly.pdbx_seq_one_letter_code
_entity_poly.pdbx_strand_id
1 'polypeptide(L)'
;MRFKFIIGVLVFLLLMVGTASAETFYLTNTSENVTGIKIAVTFNGTHIIVTDASPALVGVDKVNILAIGLYLDDQYVDNVTDYAEGSTWTHGSINHDISEFGDFNTLCSRSNQKIKTSGPIVIALNPSFTQSKLPANVVGNSIVVHLAFGTELLDVSGKKQSSSWVGGGTEIPEFSTIAVPMAAILGLMFIFGRKKQE
;
A
#
# COMPACT_ATOMS: atom_id res chain seq x y z
N MET A 1 -32.07 -17.03 29.83
CA MET A 1 -31.55 -17.40 28.49
C MET A 1 -31.08 -16.21 27.63
N ARG A 2 -31.67 -15.01 27.72
CA ARG A 2 -31.40 -13.88 26.81
C ARG A 2 -30.01 -13.22 26.92
N PHE A 3 -29.38 -13.23 28.10
CA PHE A 3 -28.08 -12.56 28.33
C PHE A 3 -26.89 -13.33 27.73
N LYS A 4 -26.95 -14.67 27.70
CA LYS A 4 -25.92 -15.53 27.08
C LYS A 4 -25.86 -15.33 25.56
N PHE A 5 -27.00 -15.04 24.93
CA PHE A 5 -27.08 -14.72 23.50
C PHE A 5 -26.40 -13.38 23.17
N ILE A 6 -26.57 -12.37 24.03
CA ILE A 6 -25.95 -11.05 23.85
C ILE A 6 -24.43 -11.17 23.94
N ILE A 7 -23.91 -11.89 24.95
CA ILE A 7 -22.46 -12.13 25.09
C ILE A 7 -21.93 -12.93 23.89
N GLY A 8 -22.66 -13.94 23.43
CA GLY A 8 -22.28 -14.72 22.23
C GLY A 8 -22.17 -13.85 20.97
N VAL A 9 -23.15 -12.98 20.72
CA VAL A 9 -23.12 -12.04 19.59
C VAL A 9 -22.01 -11.00 19.75
N LEU A 10 -21.76 -10.50 20.98
CA LEU A 10 -20.70 -9.54 21.25
C LEU A 10 -19.31 -10.13 20.99
N VAL A 11 -19.08 -11.37 21.44
CA VAL A 11 -17.83 -12.10 21.19
C VAL A 11 -17.66 -12.37 19.69
N PHE A 12 -18.73 -12.72 18.98
CA PHE A 12 -18.68 -12.94 17.53
C PHE A 12 -18.39 -11.64 16.75
N LEU A 13 -18.98 -10.52 17.15
CA LEU A 13 -18.70 -9.20 16.58
C LEU A 13 -17.27 -8.74 16.91
N LEU A 14 -16.78 -8.94 18.14
CA LEU A 14 -15.39 -8.65 18.54
C LEU A 14 -14.37 -9.47 17.76
N LEU A 15 -14.69 -10.74 17.45
CA LEU A 15 -13.86 -11.59 16.59
C LEU A 15 -13.79 -11.08 15.15
N MET A 16 -14.84 -10.40 14.65
CA MET A 16 -14.82 -9.76 13.33
C MET A 16 -14.06 -8.43 13.30
N VAL A 17 -13.85 -7.76 14.44
CA VAL A 17 -12.99 -6.55 14.52
C VAL A 17 -11.52 -6.90 14.30
N GLY A 18 -11.12 -8.16 14.56
CA GLY A 18 -9.74 -8.63 14.40
C GLY A 18 -9.27 -8.81 12.96
N THR A 19 -10.16 -8.76 11.97
CA THR A 19 -9.78 -8.78 10.55
C THR A 19 -9.70 -7.35 10.04
N ALA A 20 -8.60 -6.65 10.35
CA ALA A 20 -8.22 -5.49 9.57
C ALA A 20 -8.08 -5.95 8.11
N SER A 21 -9.09 -5.67 7.28
CA SER A 21 -9.05 -6.01 5.87
C SER A 21 -7.94 -5.19 5.24
N ALA A 22 -6.98 -5.86 4.61
CA ALA A 22 -5.99 -5.17 3.78
C ALA A 22 -6.72 -4.53 2.60
N GLU A 23 -6.48 -3.25 2.36
CA GLU A 23 -7.08 -2.52 1.24
C GLU A 23 -6.07 -2.36 0.13
N THR A 24 -6.52 -2.46 -1.13
CA THR A 24 -5.66 -2.30 -2.30
C THR A 24 -6.17 -1.15 -3.16
N PHE A 25 -5.26 -0.24 -3.49
CA PHE A 25 -5.48 0.82 -4.46
C PHE A 25 -4.48 0.70 -5.62
N TYR A 26 -4.72 1.44 -6.69
CA TYR A 26 -3.93 1.33 -7.92
C TYR A 26 -3.33 2.67 -8.31
N LEU A 27 -2.02 2.69 -8.50
CA LEU A 27 -1.32 3.82 -9.11
C LEU A 27 -1.43 3.69 -10.62
N THR A 28 -1.94 4.75 -11.26
CA THR A 28 -2.18 4.78 -12.71
C THR A 28 -1.76 6.09 -13.37
N ASN A 29 -1.40 7.11 -12.59
CA ASN A 29 -0.86 8.35 -13.13
C ASN A 29 0.62 8.15 -13.43
N THR A 30 1.01 8.36 -14.68
CA THR A 30 2.36 8.06 -15.17
C THR A 30 3.05 9.31 -15.70
N SER A 31 4.37 9.38 -15.55
CA SER A 31 5.19 10.43 -16.17
C SER A 31 5.39 10.24 -17.68
N GLU A 32 5.11 9.03 -18.18
CA GLU A 32 5.18 8.70 -19.60
C GLU A 32 3.78 8.40 -20.15
N ASN A 33 3.55 8.74 -21.42
CA ASN A 33 2.31 8.44 -22.12
C ASN A 33 2.29 6.99 -22.63
N VAL A 34 2.41 6.03 -21.70
CA VAL A 34 2.35 4.59 -21.96
C VAL A 34 1.06 4.04 -21.38
N THR A 35 0.21 3.49 -22.24
CA THR A 35 -1.07 2.91 -21.82
C THR A 35 -0.87 1.58 -21.11
N GLY A 36 -1.58 1.36 -20.00
CA GLY A 36 -1.67 0.05 -19.34
C GLY A 36 -0.63 -0.21 -18.26
N ILE A 37 0.16 0.79 -17.86
CA ILE A 37 0.96 0.74 -16.63
C ILE A 37 0.02 0.85 -15.43
N LYS A 38 0.16 -0.08 -14.49
CA LYS A 38 -0.68 -0.17 -13.29
C LYS A 38 0.08 -0.83 -12.16
N ILE A 39 0.24 -0.12 -11.04
CA ILE A 39 0.85 -0.67 -9.83
C ILE A 39 -0.20 -0.87 -8.76
N ALA A 40 -0.27 -2.09 -8.22
CA ALA A 40 -1.11 -2.41 -7.07
C ALA A 40 -0.35 -2.06 -5.79
N VAL A 41 -1.00 -1.31 -4.90
CA VAL A 41 -0.49 -0.99 -3.58
C VAL A 41 -1.51 -1.46 -2.55
N THR A 42 -1.14 -2.45 -1.76
CA THR A 42 -1.95 -2.97 -0.67
C THR A 42 -1.43 -2.43 0.67
N PHE A 43 -2.32 -1.87 1.48
CA PHE A 43 -2.02 -1.38 2.82
C PHE A 43 -2.92 -2.05 3.85
N ASN A 44 -2.33 -2.55 4.95
CA ASN A 44 -3.06 -3.25 6.01
C ASN A 44 -2.85 -2.65 7.41
N GLY A 45 -2.32 -1.43 7.50
CA GLY A 45 -1.96 -0.79 8.76
C GLY A 45 -0.52 -1.04 9.22
N THR A 46 0.06 -2.19 8.86
CA THR A 46 1.40 -2.61 9.32
C THR A 46 2.39 -2.83 8.17
N HIS A 47 1.88 -3.06 6.97
CA HIS A 47 2.68 -3.32 5.78
C HIS A 47 2.10 -2.56 4.60
N ILE A 48 2.99 -2.07 3.74
CA ILE A 48 2.69 -1.61 2.38
C ILE A 48 3.26 -2.65 1.42
N ILE A 49 2.45 -3.19 0.53
CA ILE A 49 2.86 -4.19 -0.45
C ILE A 49 2.69 -3.60 -1.84
N VAL A 50 3.78 -3.53 -2.60
CA VAL A 50 3.82 -2.94 -3.94
C VAL A 50 4.10 -4.04 -4.97
N THR A 51 3.21 -4.18 -5.94
CA THR A 51 3.30 -5.21 -6.98
C THR A 51 2.92 -4.63 -8.32
N ASP A 52 3.66 -4.99 -9.37
CA ASP A 52 3.24 -4.71 -10.73
C ASP A 52 1.96 -5.46 -11.08
N ALA A 53 0.97 -4.72 -11.57
CA ALA A 53 -0.31 -5.24 -12.02
C ALA A 53 -0.64 -4.76 -13.45
N SER A 54 0.38 -4.39 -14.22
CA SER A 54 0.27 -3.82 -15.57
C SER A 54 -0.13 -4.92 -16.57
N PRO A 55 -1.38 -4.98 -17.06
CA PRO A 55 -1.79 -6.01 -18.03
C PRO A 55 -1.02 -5.91 -19.35
N ALA A 56 -0.62 -4.69 -19.74
CA ALA A 56 0.12 -4.42 -20.96
C ALA A 56 1.57 -4.92 -20.91
N LEU A 57 2.07 -5.30 -19.72
CA LEU A 57 3.43 -5.76 -19.52
C LEU A 57 3.49 -7.26 -19.18
N VAL A 58 2.35 -7.96 -19.18
CA VAL A 58 2.28 -9.41 -18.98
C VAL A 58 3.01 -10.13 -20.12
N GLY A 59 4.02 -10.94 -19.78
CA GLY A 59 4.88 -11.63 -20.74
C GLY A 59 6.03 -10.78 -21.29
N VAL A 60 6.16 -9.51 -20.86
CA VAL A 60 7.38 -8.74 -21.04
C VAL A 60 8.34 -9.16 -19.92
N ASP A 61 9.44 -9.84 -20.26
CA ASP A 61 10.48 -10.33 -19.31
C ASP A 61 11.18 -9.25 -18.45
N LYS A 62 10.67 -8.01 -18.44
CA LYS A 62 11.46 -6.82 -18.09
C LYS A 62 10.76 -5.73 -17.29
N VAL A 63 9.59 -5.96 -16.68
CA VAL A 63 9.15 -5.02 -15.64
C VAL A 63 10.08 -5.14 -14.45
N ASN A 64 10.61 -4.01 -14.02
CA ASN A 64 11.56 -3.95 -12.94
C ASN A 64 11.25 -2.74 -12.06
N ILE A 65 10.75 -3.00 -10.85
CA ILE A 65 10.58 -1.98 -9.82
C ILE A 65 11.98 -1.60 -9.31
N LEU A 66 12.33 -0.32 -9.46
CA LEU A 66 13.65 0.20 -9.12
C LEU A 66 13.68 0.87 -7.75
N ALA A 67 12.64 1.66 -7.48
CA ALA A 67 12.54 2.45 -6.28
C ALA A 67 11.07 2.79 -5.97
N ILE A 68 10.81 3.10 -4.71
CA ILE A 68 9.50 3.49 -4.19
C ILE A 68 9.72 4.71 -3.30
N GLY A 69 9.10 5.83 -3.62
CA GLY A 69 9.04 7.01 -2.76
C GLY A 69 7.79 6.96 -1.89
N LEU A 70 7.95 7.24 -0.59
CA LEU A 70 6.86 7.31 0.39
C LEU A 70 6.81 8.70 1.02
N TYR A 71 5.62 9.25 1.16
CA TYR A 71 5.41 10.48 1.94
C TYR A 71 5.38 10.22 3.46
N LEU A 72 5.78 9.01 3.85
CA LEU A 72 5.96 8.60 5.23
C LEU A 72 7.41 8.89 5.65
N ASP A 73 7.64 9.41 6.86
CA ASP A 73 8.99 9.61 7.39
C ASP A 73 9.72 8.27 7.59
N ASP A 74 11.03 8.28 7.35
CA ASP A 74 11.88 7.08 7.33
C ASP A 74 11.86 6.31 8.66
N GLN A 75 11.68 7.02 9.78
CA GLN A 75 11.53 6.42 11.12
C GLN A 75 10.34 5.46 11.25
N TYR A 76 9.35 5.57 10.37
CA TYR A 76 8.17 4.71 10.35
C TYR A 76 8.31 3.52 9.40
N VAL A 77 9.42 3.42 8.66
CA VAL A 77 9.78 2.24 7.88
C VAL A 77 10.74 1.38 8.70
N ASP A 78 10.37 0.13 8.95
CA ASP A 78 11.19 -0.83 9.71
C ASP A 78 12.12 -1.62 8.81
N ASN A 79 11.58 -2.20 7.74
CA ASN A 79 12.38 -2.91 6.74
C ASN A 79 11.66 -2.94 5.38
N VAL A 80 12.43 -3.20 4.33
CA VAL A 80 11.93 -3.41 2.97
C VAL A 80 12.43 -4.76 2.49
N THR A 81 11.52 -5.62 2.09
CA THR A 81 11.81 -6.97 1.62
C THR A 81 11.23 -7.22 0.25
N ASP A 82 11.94 -8.03 -0.52
CA ASP A 82 11.53 -8.53 -1.82
C ASP A 82 11.80 -10.02 -1.81
N TYR A 83 10.80 -10.81 -2.21
CA TYR A 83 10.93 -12.26 -2.22
C TYR A 83 11.68 -12.78 -3.44
N ALA A 84 12.04 -11.92 -4.40
CA ALA A 84 12.96 -12.27 -5.47
C ALA A 84 14.35 -12.63 -4.90
N GLU A 85 14.84 -13.83 -5.22
CA GLU A 85 16.11 -14.36 -4.72
C GLU A 85 17.28 -13.40 -4.98
N GLY A 86 18.00 -13.02 -3.93
CA GLY A 86 19.16 -12.11 -4.00
C GLY A 86 18.81 -10.61 -4.16
N SER A 87 17.53 -10.24 -4.15
CA SER A 87 17.09 -8.84 -4.20
C SER A 87 17.14 -8.22 -2.80
N THR A 88 18.16 -7.41 -2.54
CA THR A 88 18.31 -6.70 -1.27
C THR A 88 17.84 -5.25 -1.39
N TRP A 89 16.88 -4.87 -0.56
CA TRP A 89 16.30 -3.53 -0.52
C TRP A 89 16.75 -2.76 0.72
N THR A 90 16.85 -1.45 0.56
CA THR A 90 17.20 -0.50 1.61
C THR A 90 16.21 0.66 1.58
N HIS A 91 16.07 1.35 2.71
CA HIS A 91 15.34 2.61 2.79
C HIS A 91 16.21 3.68 3.41
N GLY A 92 15.84 4.94 3.17
CA GLY A 92 16.47 6.07 3.81
C GLY A 92 15.69 7.35 3.58
N SER A 93 15.89 8.30 4.48
CA SER A 93 15.27 9.62 4.38
C SER A 93 15.72 10.37 3.12
N ILE A 94 14.74 10.96 2.47
CA ILE A 94 14.89 11.94 1.40
C ILE A 94 14.02 13.16 1.72
N ASN A 95 14.26 14.30 1.09
CA ASN A 95 13.36 15.44 1.17
C ASN A 95 13.45 16.26 -0.13
N HIS A 96 12.87 15.72 -1.19
CA HIS A 96 12.86 16.35 -2.51
C HIS A 96 11.69 15.86 -3.37
N ASP A 97 11.37 16.65 -4.39
CA ASP A 97 10.36 16.35 -5.39
C ASP A 97 10.78 15.15 -6.25
N ILE A 98 9.85 14.21 -6.44
CA ILE A 98 10.03 13.08 -7.34
C ILE A 98 9.12 13.25 -8.55
N SER A 99 9.72 13.67 -9.66
CA SER A 99 9.11 13.64 -11.00
C SER A 99 7.75 14.33 -11.08
N GLU A 100 7.62 15.51 -10.46
CA GLU A 100 6.39 16.33 -10.44
C GLU A 100 5.22 15.73 -9.63
N PHE A 101 5.45 14.61 -8.93
CA PHE A 101 4.46 14.01 -8.03
C PHE A 101 4.54 14.58 -6.60
N GLY A 102 5.37 15.60 -6.40
CA GLY A 102 5.59 16.30 -5.13
C GLY A 102 6.76 15.73 -4.32
N ASP A 103 7.00 16.33 -3.15
CA ASP A 103 8.04 15.89 -2.21
C ASP A 103 7.66 14.58 -1.53
N PHE A 104 8.68 13.73 -1.32
CA PHE A 104 8.59 12.48 -0.56
C PHE A 104 9.67 12.46 0.53
N ASN A 105 9.38 11.75 1.63
CA ASN A 105 10.21 11.76 2.84
C ASN A 105 11.12 10.52 2.95
N THR A 106 10.76 9.43 2.27
CA THR A 106 11.51 8.17 2.30
C THR A 106 11.64 7.57 0.92
N LEU A 107 12.83 7.06 0.61
CA LEU A 107 13.12 6.33 -0.62
C LEU A 107 13.49 4.89 -0.27
N CYS A 108 12.64 3.95 -0.67
CA CYS A 108 12.97 2.53 -0.68
C CYS A 108 13.59 2.19 -2.03
N SER A 109 14.81 1.68 -2.05
CA SER A 109 15.52 1.36 -3.29
C SER A 109 16.31 0.07 -3.19
N ARG A 110 16.49 -0.59 -4.33
CA ARG A 110 17.26 -1.83 -4.40
C ARG A 110 18.77 -1.54 -4.44
N SER A 111 19.51 -2.26 -3.61
CA SER A 111 20.99 -2.15 -3.55
C SER A 111 21.70 -2.87 -4.70
N ASN A 112 21.13 -3.97 -5.22
CA ASN A 112 21.66 -4.69 -6.39
C ASN A 112 20.73 -4.58 -7.60
N GLN A 113 21.03 -3.68 -8.53
CA GLN A 113 20.17 -3.44 -9.70
C GLN A 113 20.15 -4.57 -10.73
N LYS A 114 21.02 -5.59 -10.64
CA LYS A 114 21.12 -6.68 -11.64
C LYS A 114 19.98 -7.69 -11.59
N ILE A 115 19.34 -7.87 -10.44
CA ILE A 115 18.21 -8.81 -10.28
C ILE A 115 16.94 -8.02 -10.50
N LYS A 116 16.13 -8.38 -11.50
CA LYS A 116 14.85 -7.70 -11.78
C LYS A 116 13.75 -8.24 -10.88
N THR A 117 12.80 -7.39 -10.51
CA THR A 117 11.64 -7.76 -9.71
C THR A 117 10.41 -6.99 -10.16
N SER A 118 9.28 -7.67 -10.25
CA SER A 118 7.95 -7.06 -10.42
C SER A 118 7.23 -6.92 -9.07
N GLY A 119 7.94 -7.16 -7.96
CA GLY A 119 7.36 -7.35 -6.64
C GLY A 119 6.84 -8.79 -6.42
N PRO A 120 6.18 -9.06 -5.29
CA PRO A 120 5.77 -8.08 -4.29
C PRO A 120 6.96 -7.53 -3.48
N ILE A 121 7.04 -6.19 -3.41
CA ILE A 121 7.94 -5.49 -2.50
C ILE A 121 7.14 -5.18 -1.24
N VAL A 122 7.58 -5.70 -0.10
CA VAL A 122 6.90 -5.57 1.18
C VAL A 122 7.69 -4.60 2.07
N ILE A 123 7.04 -3.50 2.42
CA ILE A 123 7.57 -2.47 3.31
C ILE A 123 6.87 -2.66 4.65
N ALA A 124 7.61 -3.16 5.65
CA ALA A 124 7.12 -3.28 7.01
C ALA A 124 7.20 -1.92 7.71
N LEU A 125 6.13 -1.56 8.40
CA LEU A 125 6.06 -0.30 9.14
C LEU A 125 6.42 -0.50 10.60
N ASN A 126 7.08 0.51 11.16
CA ASN A 126 7.39 0.57 12.58
C ASN A 126 6.08 0.61 13.40
N PRO A 127 5.98 -0.13 14.52
CA PRO A 127 4.79 -0.11 15.38
C PRO A 127 4.38 1.28 15.92
N SER A 128 5.29 2.26 15.90
CA SER A 128 5.01 3.65 16.25
C SER A 128 4.13 4.38 15.21
N PHE A 129 4.01 3.86 13.99
CA PHE A 129 3.08 4.36 13.00
C PHE A 129 1.65 3.97 13.38
N THR A 130 0.83 4.97 13.73
CA THR A 130 -0.51 4.76 14.31
C THR A 130 -1.65 5.33 13.45
N GLN A 131 -1.37 5.73 12.21
CA GLN A 131 -2.40 6.27 11.32
C GLN A 131 -3.24 5.15 10.68
N SER A 132 -4.55 5.39 10.58
CA SER A 132 -5.50 4.52 9.86
C SER A 132 -5.27 4.48 8.36
N LYS A 133 -4.48 5.42 7.81
CA LYS A 133 -4.21 5.58 6.38
C LYS A 133 -2.78 6.04 6.12
N LEU A 134 -2.32 5.86 4.90
CA LEU A 134 -1.05 6.41 4.44
C LEU A 134 -1.15 7.95 4.30
N PRO A 135 -0.16 8.72 4.78
CA PRO A 135 -0.17 10.16 4.61
C PRO A 135 0.01 10.51 3.13
N ALA A 136 -0.53 11.67 2.72
CA ALA A 136 -0.39 12.19 1.37
C ALA A 136 0.29 13.57 1.41
N ASN A 137 1.11 13.85 0.40
CA ASN A 137 1.79 15.13 0.25
C ASN A 137 0.82 16.25 -0.19
N VAL A 138 1.34 17.46 -0.38
CA VAL A 138 0.55 18.65 -0.73
C VAL A 138 -0.21 18.52 -2.06
N VAL A 139 0.19 17.61 -2.94
CA VAL A 139 -0.48 17.30 -4.22
C VAL A 139 -1.34 16.04 -4.15
N GLY A 140 -1.52 15.46 -2.97
CA GLY A 140 -2.41 14.32 -2.73
C GLY A 140 -1.81 12.94 -2.99
N ASN A 141 -0.50 12.84 -3.25
CA ASN A 141 0.18 11.56 -3.48
C ASN A 141 0.76 10.99 -2.18
N SER A 142 0.55 9.70 -1.93
CA SER A 142 1.14 8.99 -0.79
C SER A 142 2.38 8.21 -1.17
N ILE A 143 2.43 7.72 -2.41
CA ILE A 143 3.44 6.81 -2.92
C ILE A 143 3.72 7.10 -4.39
N VAL A 144 4.98 6.94 -4.77
CA VAL A 144 5.44 6.96 -6.17
C VAL A 144 6.34 5.77 -6.42
N VAL A 145 6.23 5.15 -7.59
CA VAL A 145 6.97 3.94 -7.93
C VAL A 145 7.77 4.17 -9.21
N HIS A 146 9.07 3.94 -9.14
CA HIS A 146 9.97 3.95 -10.29
C HIS A 146 9.98 2.57 -10.93
N LEU A 147 9.63 2.51 -12.21
CA LEU A 147 9.65 1.31 -13.01
C LEU A 147 10.64 1.46 -14.15
N ALA A 148 11.38 0.40 -14.44
CA ALA A 148 12.01 0.20 -15.74
C ALA A 148 11.27 -0.89 -16.49
N PHE A 149 11.10 -0.70 -17.80
CA PHE A 149 10.55 -1.69 -18.71
C PHE A 149 11.28 -1.68 -20.05
N GLY A 150 11.39 -2.87 -20.65
CA GLY A 150 11.93 -3.08 -22.01
C GLY A 150 13.02 -4.15 -22.10
N THR A 151 13.40 -4.52 -23.32
CA THR A 151 14.64 -5.24 -23.74
C THR A 151 15.64 -5.81 -22.71
N GLU A 152 16.33 -4.93 -21.98
CA GLU A 152 17.63 -5.23 -21.40
C GLU A 152 17.88 -4.30 -20.20
N LEU A 153 18.26 -4.87 -19.05
CA LEU A 153 19.16 -4.11 -18.16
C LEU A 153 20.29 -3.66 -19.05
N LEU A 154 20.62 -2.36 -19.09
CA LEU A 154 21.76 -1.80 -19.83
C LEU A 154 22.81 -2.88 -20.15
N ASP A 155 22.73 -3.48 -21.34
CA ASP A 155 23.89 -4.16 -21.88
C ASP A 155 24.84 -3.04 -22.32
N VAL A 156 26.13 -3.35 -22.25
CA VAL A 156 27.27 -2.46 -22.46
C VAL A 156 27.35 -1.98 -23.94
N SER A 157 26.25 -2.09 -24.69
CA SER A 157 26.08 -1.81 -26.12
C SER A 157 25.18 -0.59 -26.43
N GLY A 158 24.59 0.09 -25.42
CA GLY A 158 24.26 1.52 -25.53
C GLY A 158 22.90 1.95 -26.11
N LYS A 159 21.85 1.11 -26.10
CA LYS A 159 20.48 1.57 -26.41
C LYS A 159 19.61 1.63 -25.14
N LYS A 160 19.19 2.85 -24.79
CA LYS A 160 18.48 3.19 -23.53
C LYS A 160 17.08 2.60 -23.47
N GLN A 161 16.68 2.19 -22.26
CA GLN A 161 15.29 1.89 -21.93
C GLN A 161 14.83 2.98 -20.97
N SER A 162 13.77 3.70 -21.35
CA SER A 162 13.22 4.78 -20.53
C SER A 162 12.64 4.18 -19.26
N SER A 163 13.07 4.69 -18.11
CA SER A 163 12.45 4.35 -16.82
C SER A 163 11.33 5.36 -16.57
N SER A 164 10.16 4.89 -16.13
CA SER A 164 8.98 5.73 -15.88
C SER A 164 8.58 5.75 -14.42
N TRP A 165 7.89 6.80 -14.02
CA TRP A 165 7.34 6.93 -12.67
C TRP A 165 5.83 6.75 -12.70
N VAL A 166 5.31 6.08 -11.69
CA VAL A 166 3.86 5.89 -11.47
C VAL A 166 3.51 6.39 -10.09
N GLY A 167 2.74 7.47 -10.04
CA GLY A 167 2.28 8.10 -8.81
C GLY A 167 0.80 7.82 -8.55
N GLY A 168 0.41 7.91 -7.28
CA GLY A 168 -0.98 7.88 -6.90
C GLY A 168 -1.18 8.12 -5.41
N GLY A 169 -2.33 8.71 -5.10
CA GLY A 169 -2.83 8.85 -3.74
C GLY A 169 -3.83 7.76 -3.41
N THR A 170 -4.13 7.64 -2.14
CA THR A 170 -5.24 6.80 -1.70
C THR A 170 -6.14 7.56 -0.76
N GLU A 171 -7.43 7.54 -1.04
CA GLU A 171 -8.47 7.71 -0.03
C GLU A 171 -8.85 6.27 0.38
N ILE A 172 -8.04 5.66 1.25
CA ILE A 172 -8.40 4.38 1.90
C ILE A 172 -9.69 4.66 2.67
N PRO A 173 -10.84 4.08 2.26
CA PRO A 173 -12.06 4.24 3.01
C PRO A 173 -11.83 3.66 4.39
N GLU A 174 -12.13 4.43 5.44
CA GLU A 174 -12.23 3.87 6.77
C GLU A 174 -13.50 3.00 6.79
N PHE A 175 -13.43 1.76 6.29
CA PHE A 175 -14.60 0.90 6.40
C PHE A 175 -14.80 0.54 7.87
N SER A 176 -15.93 1.05 8.40
CA SER A 176 -17.02 0.44 9.20
C SER A 176 -16.79 -0.82 10.07
N THR A 177 -15.58 -1.31 10.25
CA THR A 177 -15.28 -2.50 11.07
C THR A 177 -15.51 -2.21 12.55
N ILE A 178 -15.43 -0.94 12.97
CA ILE A 178 -15.83 -0.47 14.31
C ILE A 178 -17.27 0.07 14.29
N ALA A 179 -17.67 0.78 13.23
CA ALA A 179 -18.96 1.44 13.17
C ALA A 179 -20.14 0.47 12.98
N VAL A 180 -20.03 -0.60 12.18
CA VAL A 180 -21.11 -1.60 12.04
C VAL A 180 -21.36 -2.33 13.35
N PRO A 181 -20.36 -2.87 14.08
CA PRO A 181 -20.60 -3.50 15.37
C PRO A 181 -21.16 -2.52 16.40
N MET A 182 -20.65 -1.29 16.47
CA MET A 182 -21.15 -0.26 17.39
C MET A 182 -22.59 0.15 17.07
N ALA A 183 -22.92 0.39 15.80
CA ALA A 183 -24.28 0.72 15.36
C ALA A 183 -25.25 -0.46 15.60
N ALA A 184 -24.80 -1.70 15.41
CA ALA A 184 -25.59 -2.89 15.73
C ALA A 184 -25.83 -3.02 17.24
N ILE A 185 -24.83 -2.78 18.09
CA ILE A 185 -24.97 -2.78 19.55
C ILE A 185 -25.95 -1.68 20.00
N LEU A 186 -25.77 -0.46 19.50
CA LEU A 186 -26.65 0.68 19.80
C LEU A 186 -28.09 0.41 19.32
N GLY A 187 -28.26 -0.12 18.12
CA GLY A 187 -29.57 -0.51 17.56
C GLY A 187 -30.26 -1.59 18.38
N LEU A 188 -29.54 -2.63 18.80
CA LEU A 188 -30.07 -3.69 19.68
C LEU A 188 -30.45 -3.14 21.06
N MET A 189 -29.60 -2.31 21.68
CA MET A 189 -29.92 -1.64 22.94
C MET A 189 -31.18 -0.79 22.84
N PHE A 190 -31.37 -0.07 21.72
CA PHE A 190 -32.56 0.76 21.50
C PHE A 190 -33.85 -0.08 21.34
N ILE A 191 -33.79 -1.16 20.56
CA ILE A 191 -34.94 -2.06 20.34
C ILE A 191 -35.34 -2.78 21.63
N PHE A 192 -34.38 -3.26 22.43
CA PHE A 192 -34.67 -3.97 23.68
C PHE A 192 -35.01 -3.02 24.85
N GLY A 193 -34.47 -1.80 24.85
CA GLY A 193 -34.81 -0.76 25.82
C GLY A 193 -36.28 -0.32 25.70
N ARG A 194 -36.78 -0.17 24.46
CA ARG A 194 -38.19 0.16 24.21
C ARG A 194 -39.16 -0.95 24.60
N LYS A 195 -38.82 -2.22 24.37
CA LYS A 195 -39.64 -3.39 24.76
C LYS A 195 -39.77 -3.64 26.27
N LYS A 196 -39.03 -2.90 27.11
CA LYS A 196 -39.12 -2.97 28.58
C LYS A 196 -39.93 -1.83 29.20
N GLN A 197 -40.34 -0.86 28.39
CA GLN A 197 -41.15 0.29 28.81
C GLN A 197 -42.63 0.16 28.43
N GLU A 198 -43.01 -0.91 27.72
CA GLU A 198 -44.37 -1.45 27.62
C GLU A 198 -44.53 -2.62 28.58
#